data_AF-A0A956NM86-F1
#
_entry.id   AF-A0A956NM86-F1
#
_cell.length_a   1.000
_cell.length_b   1.000
_cell.length_c   1.000
_cell.angle_alpha   90.00
_cell.angle_beta   90.00
_cell.angle_gamma   90.00
#
_symmetry.space_group_name_H-M   'P 1'
#
loop_
_entity.id
_entity.type
_entity.pdbx_description
1 polymer ?
#
loop_
_entity_poly.entity_id
_entity_poly.type
_entity_poly.pdbx_seq_one_letter_code
_entity_poly.pdbx_strand_id
1 'polypeptide(L)'
;TCGVLDRSIAVDKIILPSSALRDEGTSYHYAPASDEISYHSELLLTMEEALDQAGIEHVRTKTWTTDAFYRETAAKVKRRLTAGAMVVDMEASAIMAWANFRQAKVYQFFYTADYVDHHKNEWDVRREERTADSMTFFEVAMAIARKLESRSC
;
A
#
# COMPACT_ATOMS: atom_id res chain seq x y z
N THR A 1 1.94 -2.33 -7.09
CA THR A 1 1.52 -0.94 -7.39
C THR A 1 0.30 -0.62 -6.58
N CYS A 2 -0.12 0.65 -6.55
CA CYS A 2 -1.42 1.06 -6.01
C CYS A 2 -1.95 2.26 -6.81
N GLY A 3 -3.27 2.43 -6.79
CA GLY A 3 -3.94 3.61 -7.32
C GLY A 3 -4.05 4.69 -6.25
N VAL A 4 -3.82 5.95 -6.61
CA VAL A 4 -4.04 7.09 -5.69
C VAL A 4 -5.50 7.51 -5.71
N LEU A 5 -6.08 7.79 -4.54
CA LEU A 5 -7.45 8.29 -4.36
C LEU A 5 -7.48 9.81 -4.20
N ASP A 6 -6.36 10.39 -3.76
CA ASP A 6 -6.11 11.83 -3.69
C ASP A 6 -5.00 12.21 -4.68
N ARG A 7 -5.32 13.13 -5.59
CA ARG A 7 -4.40 13.59 -6.63
C ARG A 7 -3.21 14.40 -6.09
N SER A 8 -3.25 14.80 -4.81
CA SER A 8 -2.10 15.42 -4.14
C SER A 8 -0.88 14.49 -4.07
N ILE A 9 -1.08 13.17 -4.17
CA ILE A 9 0.00 12.18 -4.24
C ILE A 9 0.55 12.07 -5.68
N ALA A 10 1.83 12.39 -5.83
CA ALA A 10 2.55 12.28 -7.11
C ALA A 10 2.75 10.81 -7.57
N VAL A 11 3.07 10.62 -8.86
CA VAL A 11 3.49 9.33 -9.43
C VAL A 11 4.83 8.88 -8.84
N ASP A 12 5.10 7.58 -8.89
CA ASP A 12 6.38 6.96 -8.52
C ASP A 12 6.75 7.21 -7.03
N LYS A 13 5.77 7.55 -6.19
CA LYS A 13 5.97 7.65 -4.74
C LYS A 13 5.92 6.27 -4.10
N ILE A 14 6.89 6.00 -3.21
CA ILE A 14 6.89 4.79 -2.39
C ILE A 14 5.85 4.95 -1.29
N ILE A 15 4.95 3.99 -1.19
CA ILE A 15 3.88 3.96 -0.21
C ILE A 15 4.12 2.82 0.77
N LEU A 16 4.12 3.15 2.06
CA LEU A 16 4.13 2.17 3.15
C LEU A 16 2.71 2.07 3.73
N PRO A 17 1.98 0.95 3.48
CA PRO A 17 0.64 0.79 4.01
C PRO A 17 0.69 0.56 5.53
N SER A 18 0.28 1.56 6.31
CA SER A 18 0.20 1.45 7.77
C SER A 18 -0.94 0.53 8.20
N SER A 19 -2.03 0.52 7.44
CA SER A 19 -3.17 -0.36 7.60
C SER A 19 -3.98 -0.45 6.30
N ALA A 20 -4.90 -1.41 6.22
CA ALA A 20 -5.73 -1.65 5.06
C ALA A 20 -7.21 -1.77 5.44
N LEU A 21 -8.07 -1.01 4.75
CA LEU A 21 -9.53 -1.22 4.77
C LEU A 21 -9.86 -2.51 4.00
N ARG A 22 -10.69 -3.37 4.61
CA ARG A 22 -11.00 -4.72 4.13
C ARG A 22 -12.28 -4.75 3.28
N ASP A 23 -12.16 -4.61 1.97
CA ASP A 23 -13.26 -4.73 0.99
C ASP A 23 -13.00 -5.89 0.01
N GLU A 24 -12.47 -6.98 0.54
CA GLU A 24 -12.19 -8.24 -0.14
C GLU A 24 -12.59 -9.42 0.77
N GLY A 25 -12.67 -10.63 0.23
CA GLY A 25 -13.14 -11.81 0.99
C GLY A 25 -12.06 -12.55 1.77
N THR A 26 -10.81 -12.54 1.30
CA THR A 26 -9.75 -13.43 1.80
C THR A 26 -9.37 -13.12 3.24
N SER A 27 -9.23 -11.85 3.63
CA SER A 27 -8.79 -11.49 4.98
C SER A 27 -9.73 -12.01 6.07
N TYR A 28 -11.04 -12.11 5.79
CA TYR A 28 -12.06 -12.59 6.72
C TYR A 28 -11.97 -14.09 7.02
N HIS A 29 -11.20 -14.84 6.23
CA HIS A 29 -10.87 -16.24 6.52
C HIS A 29 -9.63 -16.41 7.40
N TYR A 30 -8.84 -15.35 7.60
CA TYR A 30 -7.60 -15.38 8.38
C TYR A 30 -7.65 -14.53 9.66
N ALA A 31 -8.58 -13.58 9.77
CA ALA A 31 -8.73 -12.70 10.93
C ALA A 31 -10.22 -12.45 11.26
N PRO A 32 -10.57 -12.23 12.55
CA PRO A 32 -11.93 -11.85 12.96
C PRO A 32 -12.46 -10.65 12.16
N ALA A 33 -13.79 -10.55 12.02
CA ALA A 33 -14.41 -9.46 11.29
C ALA A 33 -14.07 -8.08 11.90
N SER A 34 -13.52 -7.20 11.07
CA SER A 34 -13.23 -5.79 11.37
C SER A 34 -13.17 -5.03 10.05
N ASP A 35 -13.36 -3.71 10.08
CA ASP A 35 -13.24 -2.87 8.88
C ASP A 35 -11.79 -2.72 8.39
N GLU A 36 -10.83 -2.92 9.29
CA GLU A 36 -9.42 -2.57 9.09
C GLU A 36 -8.49 -3.62 9.70
N ILE A 37 -7.31 -3.77 9.08
CA ILE A 37 -6.22 -4.61 9.56
C ILE A 37 -4.87 -3.93 9.35
N SER A 38 -3.88 -4.29 10.17
CA SER A 38 -2.51 -3.80 10.06
C SER A 38 -1.50 -4.89 10.41
N TYR A 39 -0.24 -4.66 10.05
CA TYR A 39 0.90 -5.37 10.62
C TYR A 39 1.19 -4.88 12.05
N HIS A 40 2.13 -5.53 12.73
CA HIS A 40 2.77 -4.96 13.92
C HIS A 40 3.56 -3.69 13.54
N SER A 41 3.41 -2.63 14.34
CA SER A 41 4.01 -1.32 14.07
C SER A 41 5.53 -1.34 13.94
N GLU A 42 6.21 -2.30 14.57
CA GLU A 42 7.66 -2.48 14.47
C GLU A 42 8.13 -2.77 13.04
N LEU A 43 7.32 -3.47 12.23
CA LEU A 43 7.69 -3.81 10.85
C LEU A 43 7.68 -2.54 9.99
N LEU A 44 6.68 -1.69 10.20
CA LEU A 44 6.56 -0.41 9.51
C LEU A 44 7.73 0.53 9.85
N LEU A 45 8.05 0.67 11.14
CA LEU A 45 9.20 1.48 11.58
C LEU A 45 10.52 0.96 10.99
N THR A 46 10.66 -0.36 10.88
CA THR A 46 11.86 -0.97 10.27
C THR A 46 11.98 -0.63 8.79
N MET A 47 10.88 -0.58 8.05
CA MET A 47 10.89 -0.15 6.65
C MET A 47 11.23 1.33 6.52
N GLU A 48 10.62 2.19 7.32
CA GLU A 48 10.92 3.63 7.31
C GLU A 48 12.40 3.91 7.59
N GLU A 49 12.96 3.29 8.63
CA GLU A 49 14.38 3.40 8.93
C GLU A 49 15.27 2.95 7.74
N ALA A 50 14.88 1.88 7.04
CA ALA A 50 15.63 1.40 5.88
C ALA A 50 15.61 2.41 4.73
N LEU A 51 14.44 2.98 4.45
CA LEU A 51 14.24 3.93 3.37
C LEU A 51 14.88 5.28 3.69
N ASP A 52 14.77 5.77 4.93
CA ASP A 52 15.44 6.98 5.40
C ASP A 52 16.96 6.87 5.26
N GLN A 53 17.55 5.74 5.67
CA GLN A 53 18.99 5.49 5.53
C GLN A 53 19.44 5.41 4.06
N ALA A 54 18.57 4.92 3.18
CA ALA A 54 18.83 4.88 1.74
C ALA A 54 18.53 6.21 1.03
N GLY A 55 18.01 7.23 1.73
CA GLY A 55 17.59 8.50 1.13
C GLY A 55 16.38 8.37 0.20
N ILE A 56 15.52 7.37 0.42
CA ILE A 56 14.34 7.08 -0.39
C ILE A 56 13.12 7.73 0.24
N GLU A 57 12.57 8.74 -0.44
CA GLU A 57 11.31 9.36 -0.04
C GLU A 57 10.16 8.36 -0.05
N HIS A 58 9.35 8.39 1.01
CA HIS A 58 8.20 7.50 1.15
C HIS A 58 7.05 8.18 1.91
N VAL A 59 5.86 7.62 1.75
CA VAL A 59 4.64 8.10 2.40
C VAL A 59 4.00 6.95 3.14
N ARG A 60 3.81 7.12 4.45
CA ARG A 60 2.98 6.25 5.26
C ARG A 60 1.51 6.61 5.06
N THR A 61 0.66 5.64 4.70
CA THR A 61 -0.78 5.88 4.59
C THR A 61 -1.61 4.62 4.76
N LYS A 62 -2.92 4.79 4.90
CA LYS A 62 -3.89 3.69 4.85
C LYS A 62 -4.25 3.37 3.40
N THR A 63 -4.30 2.08 3.08
CA THR A 63 -4.79 1.58 1.80
C THR A 63 -6.23 1.07 1.91
N TRP A 64 -6.95 1.08 0.80
CA TRP A 64 -8.19 0.33 0.63
C TRP A 64 -7.90 -0.88 -0.26
N THR A 65 -8.14 -2.09 0.25
CA THR A 65 -8.00 -3.30 -0.55
C THR A 65 -9.35 -3.74 -1.09
N THR A 66 -9.46 -3.98 -2.40
CA THR A 66 -10.71 -4.37 -3.09
C THR A 66 -10.48 -5.47 -4.13
N ASP A 67 -11.43 -6.42 -4.24
CA ASP A 67 -11.40 -7.45 -5.28
C ASP A 67 -11.88 -6.95 -6.66
N ALA A 68 -12.48 -5.75 -6.70
CA ALA A 68 -13.25 -5.29 -7.85
C ALA A 68 -12.87 -3.87 -8.28
N PHE A 69 -11.73 -3.72 -8.96
CA PHE A 69 -11.24 -2.41 -9.42
C PHE A 69 -12.22 -1.71 -10.40
N TYR A 70 -12.94 -2.44 -11.25
CA TYR A 70 -14.03 -1.85 -12.08
C TYR A 70 -15.25 -1.38 -11.28
N ARG A 71 -15.28 -1.60 -9.95
CA ARG A 71 -16.36 -1.19 -9.05
C ARG A 71 -15.92 -0.12 -8.06
N GLU A 72 -14.83 0.59 -8.33
CA GLU A 72 -14.35 1.74 -7.56
C GLU A 72 -15.14 3.02 -7.88
N THR A 73 -16.43 3.01 -7.57
CA THR A 73 -17.31 4.15 -7.85
C THR A 73 -16.95 5.39 -7.03
N ALA A 74 -17.29 6.58 -7.52
CA ALA A 74 -17.04 7.83 -6.78
C ALA A 74 -17.57 7.84 -5.35
N ALA A 75 -18.75 7.25 -5.12
CA ALA A 75 -19.33 7.13 -3.79
C ALA A 75 -18.48 6.24 -2.86
N LYS A 76 -17.93 5.14 -3.38
CA LYS A 76 -17.00 4.30 -2.61
C LYS A 76 -15.71 5.04 -2.32
N VAL A 77 -15.07 5.65 -3.34
CA VAL A 77 -13.83 6.40 -3.17
C VAL A 77 -13.98 7.49 -2.10
N LYS A 78 -15.04 8.30 -2.18
CA LYS A 78 -15.34 9.32 -1.15
C LYS A 78 -15.46 8.72 0.26
N ARG A 79 -16.14 7.58 0.39
CA ARG A 79 -16.26 6.87 1.68
C ARG A 79 -14.89 6.39 2.19
N ARG A 80 -14.02 5.89 1.30
CA ARG A 80 -12.68 5.41 1.68
C ARG A 80 -11.73 6.54 2.06
N LEU A 81 -11.77 7.65 1.32
CA LEU A 81 -11.09 8.91 1.69
C LEU A 81 -11.53 9.39 3.08
N THR A 82 -12.83 9.38 3.36
CA THR A 82 -13.37 9.76 4.68
C THR A 82 -12.91 8.81 5.80
N ALA A 83 -12.70 7.53 5.48
CA ALA A 83 -12.13 6.54 6.39
C ALA A 83 -10.59 6.61 6.50
N GLY A 84 -9.96 7.59 5.85
CA GLY A 84 -8.54 7.89 5.92
C GLY A 84 -7.66 7.12 4.92
N ALA A 85 -8.23 6.32 4.02
CA ALA A 85 -7.46 5.67 2.96
C ALA A 85 -7.09 6.70 1.88
N MET A 86 -5.83 6.72 1.46
CA MET A 86 -5.36 7.60 0.39
C MET A 86 -5.01 6.87 -0.91
N VAL A 87 -4.84 5.54 -0.82
CA VAL A 87 -4.54 4.67 -1.96
C VAL A 87 -5.46 3.47 -1.97
N VAL A 88 -5.54 2.80 -3.12
CA VAL A 88 -6.27 1.55 -3.33
C VAL A 88 -5.34 0.49 -3.92
N ASP A 89 -5.51 -0.74 -3.47
CA ASP A 89 -4.78 -1.90 -3.92
C ASP A 89 -5.69 -3.14 -3.92
N MET A 90 -5.14 -4.32 -4.24
CA MET A 90 -5.92 -5.56 -4.36
C MET A 90 -5.44 -6.69 -3.43
N GLU A 91 -4.39 -6.50 -2.63
CA GLU A 91 -3.75 -7.59 -1.87
C GLU A 91 -3.42 -7.29 -0.39
N ALA A 92 -3.27 -6.03 0.02
CA ALA A 92 -2.68 -5.65 1.31
C ALA A 92 -3.41 -6.26 2.49
N SER A 93 -4.74 -6.11 2.54
CA SER A 93 -5.51 -6.60 3.66
C SER A 93 -5.48 -8.13 3.80
N ALA A 94 -5.45 -8.85 2.67
CA ALA A 94 -5.32 -10.31 2.64
C ALA A 94 -3.93 -10.74 3.13
N ILE A 95 -2.86 -10.09 2.64
CA ILE A 95 -1.48 -10.38 3.05
C ILE A 95 -1.28 -10.06 4.53
N MET A 96 -1.78 -8.93 5.03
CA MET A 96 -1.75 -8.57 6.45
C MET A 96 -2.46 -9.62 7.32
N ALA A 97 -3.65 -10.06 6.92
CA ALA A 97 -4.40 -11.07 7.66
C ALA A 97 -3.67 -12.41 7.69
N TRP A 98 -3.18 -12.86 6.53
CA TRP A 98 -2.41 -14.09 6.41
C TRP A 98 -1.10 -14.03 7.22
N ALA A 99 -0.37 -12.92 7.14
CA ALA A 99 0.89 -12.73 7.86
C ALA A 99 0.68 -12.79 9.37
N ASN A 100 -0.33 -12.10 9.88
CA ASN A 100 -0.70 -12.14 11.30
C ASN A 100 -1.11 -13.56 11.73
N PHE A 101 -1.91 -14.26 10.93
CA PHE A 101 -2.33 -15.65 11.21
C PHE A 101 -1.14 -16.62 11.24
N ARG A 102 -0.16 -16.45 10.34
CA ARG A 102 1.05 -17.27 10.24
C ARG A 102 2.19 -16.82 11.12
N GLN A 103 2.04 -15.71 11.84
CA GLN A 103 3.12 -15.06 12.60
C GLN A 103 4.35 -14.77 11.71
N ALA A 104 4.12 -14.45 10.44
CA ALA A 104 5.16 -14.14 9.47
C ALA A 104 5.43 -12.63 9.42
N LYS A 105 6.71 -12.25 9.37
CA LYS A 105 7.12 -10.86 9.17
C LYS A 105 7.08 -10.54 7.69
N VAL A 106 6.17 -9.66 7.28
CA VAL A 106 6.02 -9.20 5.89
C VAL A 106 6.29 -7.70 5.81
N TYR A 107 7.08 -7.30 4.83
CA TYR A 107 7.51 -5.92 4.61
C TYR A 107 7.01 -5.46 3.24
N GLN A 108 5.72 -5.12 3.19
CA GLN A 108 5.04 -4.70 1.98
C GLN A 108 5.16 -3.20 1.75
N PHE A 109 5.39 -2.81 0.49
CA PHE A 109 5.29 -1.43 0.03
C PHE A 109 4.65 -1.39 -1.36
N PHE A 110 4.19 -0.22 -1.78
CA PHE A 110 3.72 0.05 -3.14
C PHE A 110 4.52 1.17 -3.78
N TYR A 111 4.34 1.29 -5.09
CA TYR A 111 4.59 2.52 -5.82
C TYR A 111 3.30 2.93 -6.53
N THR A 112 3.06 4.24 -6.61
CA THR A 112 1.86 4.81 -7.24
C THR A 112 1.95 4.69 -8.75
N ALA A 113 0.93 4.09 -9.38
CA ALA A 113 0.91 3.83 -10.81
C ALA A 113 -0.17 4.62 -11.56
N ASP A 114 -1.33 4.79 -10.94
CA ASP A 114 -2.55 5.33 -11.54
C ASP A 114 -3.36 6.17 -10.54
N TYR A 115 -4.32 6.95 -11.04
CA TYR A 115 -5.23 7.78 -10.24
C TYR A 115 -6.69 7.42 -10.52
N VAL A 116 -7.44 7.19 -9.45
CA VAL A 116 -8.87 6.88 -9.50
C VAL A 116 -9.66 8.19 -9.43
N ASP A 117 -9.98 8.76 -10.59
CA ASP A 117 -10.69 10.04 -10.69
C ASP A 117 -12.17 9.87 -10.34
N HIS A 118 -12.45 10.03 -9.05
CA HIS A 118 -13.81 9.98 -8.51
C HIS A 118 -14.66 11.22 -8.85
N HIS A 119 -14.09 12.28 -9.44
CA HIS A 119 -14.88 13.40 -9.95
C HIS A 119 -15.46 13.10 -11.34
N LYS A 120 -14.68 12.40 -12.17
CA LYS A 120 -15.06 12.04 -13.54
C LYS A 120 -15.57 10.60 -13.68
N ASN A 121 -15.42 9.76 -12.65
CA ASN A 121 -15.61 8.31 -12.72
C ASN A 121 -14.74 7.66 -13.81
N GLU A 122 -13.50 8.13 -13.92
CA GLU A 122 -12.52 7.66 -14.90
C GLU A 122 -11.27 7.14 -14.21
N TRP A 123 -10.55 6.25 -14.88
CA TRP A 123 -9.21 5.82 -14.47
C TRP A 123 -8.17 6.56 -15.28
N ASP A 124 -7.35 7.34 -14.60
CA ASP A 124 -6.17 7.94 -15.19
C ASP A 124 -4.99 7.01 -14.96
N VAL A 125 -4.58 6.30 -16.00
CA VAL A 125 -3.52 5.30 -15.95
C VAL A 125 -2.13 5.90 -15.70
N ARG A 126 -1.98 7.23 -15.79
CA ARG A 126 -0.73 8.03 -15.57
C ARG A 126 0.54 7.43 -16.18
N ARG A 127 0.40 6.59 -17.20
CA ARG A 127 1.50 5.77 -17.74
C ARG A 127 2.61 6.63 -18.35
N GLU A 128 2.23 7.75 -18.96
CA GLU A 128 3.16 8.71 -19.57
C GLU A 128 3.85 9.62 -18.53
N GLU A 129 3.31 9.69 -17.31
CA GLU A 129 3.90 10.45 -16.20
C GLU A 129 4.95 9.64 -15.41
N ARG A 130 5.02 8.32 -15.64
CA ARG A 130 6.00 7.45 -15.00
C ARG A 130 7.39 7.68 -15.59
N THR A 131 8.34 7.91 -14.70
CA THR A 131 9.75 8.15 -15.07
C THR A 131 10.70 7.13 -14.43
N ALA A 132 10.28 6.49 -13.33
CA ALA A 132 11.08 5.49 -12.65
C ALA A 132 11.14 4.16 -13.42
N ASP A 133 12.36 3.65 -13.59
CA ASP A 133 12.60 2.31 -14.11
C ASP A 133 12.16 1.24 -13.11
N SER A 134 11.75 0.07 -13.59
CA SER A 134 11.29 -1.01 -12.70
C SER A 134 12.37 -1.47 -11.72
N MET A 135 13.65 -1.33 -12.10
CA MET A 135 14.79 -1.63 -11.22
C MET A 135 14.85 -0.72 -9.99
N THR A 136 14.32 0.51 -10.06
CA THR A 136 14.25 1.40 -8.89
C THR A 136 13.47 0.74 -7.74
N PHE A 137 12.40 0.01 -8.04
CA PHE A 137 11.60 -0.67 -7.00
C PHE A 137 12.30 -1.93 -6.46
N PHE A 138 13.16 -2.56 -7.25
CA PHE A 138 14.05 -3.61 -6.75
C PHE A 138 15.07 -3.04 -5.76
N GLU A 139 15.64 -1.86 -6.03
CA GLU A 139 16.56 -1.21 -5.09
C GLU A 139 15.88 -0.84 -3.76
N VAL A 140 14.61 -0.42 -3.80
CA VAL A 140 13.80 -0.20 -2.58
C VAL A 140 13.68 -1.50 -1.78
N ALA A 141 13.34 -2.62 -2.42
CA ALA A 141 13.25 -3.92 -1.77
C ALA A 141 14.61 -4.36 -1.20
N MET A 142 15.70 -4.12 -1.93
CA MET A 142 17.07 -4.43 -1.48
C MET A 142 17.50 -3.57 -0.28
N ALA A 143 17.12 -2.30 -0.23
CA ALA A 143 17.38 -1.44 0.92
C ALA A 143 16.72 -1.98 2.19
N ILE A 144 15.45 -2.38 2.09
CA ILE A 144 14.71 -3.01 3.19
C ILE A 144 15.40 -4.33 3.59
N ALA A 145 15.72 -5.21 2.63
CA ALA A 145 16.35 -6.50 2.91
C ALA A 145 17.70 -6.36 3.64
N ARG A 146 18.57 -5.44 3.20
CA ARG A 146 19.87 -5.16 3.85
C ARG A 146 19.71 -4.67 5.29
N LYS A 147 18.69 -3.85 5.56
CA LYS A 147 18.38 -3.41 6.93
C LYS A 147 17.97 -4.59 7.83
N LEU A 148 17.23 -5.56 7.29
CA LEU A 148 16.81 -6.74 8.05
C LEU A 148 17.98 -7.69 8.34
N GLU A 149 18.90 -7.84 7.39
CA GLU A 149 20.12 -8.64 7.58
C GLU A 149 21.02 -8.03 8.67
N SER A 150 21.23 -6.71 8.66
CA SER A 150 22.08 -6.04 9.66
C SER A 150 21.54 -6.07 11.09
N ARG A 151 20.24 -6.30 11.29
CA ARG A 151 19.62 -6.47 12.63
C ARG A 151 19.62 -7.92 13.14
N SER A 152 19.97 -8.88 12.27
CA SER A 152 20.00 -10.30 12.61
C SER A 152 21.39 -10.76 13.10
N CYS A 153 22.39 -9.89 13.00
CA CYS A 153 23.73 -10.05 13.58
C CYS A 153 23.81 -9.47 15.01
#